data_AF-A0AAW5R6U7-F1
#
_entry.id   AF-A0AAW5R6U7-F1
#
_cell.length_a   1.000
_cell.length_b   1.000
_cell.length_c   1.000
_cell.angle_alpha   90.00
_cell.angle_beta   90.00
_cell.angle_gamma   90.00
#
_symmetry.space_group_name_H-M   'P 1'
#
loop_
_entity.id
_entity.type
_entity.pdbx_description
1 polymer ?
#
loop_
_entity_poly.entity_id
_entity_poly.type
_entity_poly.pdbx_seq_one_letter_code
_entity_poly.pdbx_strand_id
1 'polypeptide(L)'
;MPQNKASVFTLSNSSDLYILLSFRAKDLTHAEKIEIILELERSIKQATEKHIYLVWGDGRSESDLTIWSESSTEKIVPFNSISQFFGKCKFAQHQLPDYLYKKMDTHPQFIVFPDEPYILSMLDMPQRY
;
A
#
# COMPACT_ATOMS: atom_id res chain seq x y z
N MET A 1 -20.47 5.55 18.39
CA MET A 1 -20.08 6.06 17.06
C MET A 1 -19.08 5.08 16.48
N PRO A 2 -19.26 4.52 15.28
CA PRO A 2 -18.19 3.72 14.70
C PRO A 2 -17.02 4.66 14.48
N GLN A 3 -15.89 4.39 15.15
CA GLN A 3 -14.65 5.11 14.90
C GLN A 3 -14.35 5.01 13.40
N ASN A 4 -14.05 6.14 12.77
CA ASN A 4 -13.66 6.18 11.37
C ASN A 4 -12.30 5.46 11.26
N LYS A 5 -12.33 4.14 11.09
CA LYS A 5 -11.12 3.30 11.11
C LYS A 5 -10.23 3.70 9.94
N ALA A 6 -8.92 3.68 10.17
CA ALA A 6 -7.93 3.90 9.12
C ALA A 6 -8.21 2.99 7.92
N SER A 7 -7.84 3.46 6.73
CA SER A 7 -8.05 2.74 5.49
C SER A 7 -6.75 2.17 4.96
N VAL A 8 -6.87 1.10 4.18
CA VAL A 8 -5.80 0.61 3.32
C VAL A 8 -6.22 0.79 1.87
N PHE A 9 -5.33 1.34 1.08
CA PHE A 9 -5.56 1.58 -0.34
C PHE A 9 -4.81 0.53 -1.16
N THR A 10 -5.45 0.04 -2.21
CA THR A 10 -4.87 -0.95 -3.10
C THR A 10 -5.05 -0.59 -4.56
N LEU A 11 -4.11 -1.03 -5.39
CA LEU A 11 -4.26 -1.14 -6.83
C LEU A 11 -4.26 -2.62 -7.18
N SER A 12 -5.16 -3.06 -8.05
CA SER A 12 -5.18 -4.48 -8.43
C SER A 12 -5.49 -4.73 -9.90
N ASN A 13 -4.84 -5.74 -10.47
CA ASN A 13 -5.14 -6.26 -11.80
C ASN A 13 -5.61 -7.72 -11.69
N SER A 14 -5.58 -8.51 -12.78
CA SER A 14 -6.00 -9.92 -12.78
C SER A 14 -5.12 -10.84 -11.94
N SER A 15 -3.85 -10.48 -11.72
CA SER A 15 -2.82 -11.35 -11.15
C SER A 15 -2.15 -10.74 -9.92
N ASP A 16 -2.15 -9.42 -9.80
CA ASP A 16 -1.38 -8.68 -8.80
C ASP A 16 -2.28 -7.79 -7.95
N LEU A 17 -1.92 -7.68 -6.67
CA LEU A 17 -2.47 -6.76 -5.69
C LEU A 17 -1.33 -5.92 -5.09
N TYR A 18 -1.40 -4.61 -5.28
CA TYR A 18 -0.45 -3.65 -4.76
C TYR A 18 -1.08 -2.94 -3.56
N ILE A 19 -0.52 -3.15 -2.38
CA ILE A 19 -0.88 -2.46 -1.14
C ILE A 19 -0.07 -1.18 -1.06
N LEU A 20 -0.76 -0.05 -0.96
CA LEU A 20 -0.14 1.26 -1.00
C LEU A 20 0.14 1.76 0.42
N LEU A 21 1.41 2.06 0.68
CA LEU A 21 1.93 2.47 1.97
C LEU A 21 2.61 3.85 1.87
N SER A 22 2.80 4.49 3.02
CA SER A 22 3.56 5.72 3.12
C SER A 22 5.07 5.46 2.99
N PHE A 23 5.84 6.53 2.78
CA PHE A 23 7.30 6.51 2.73
C PHE A 23 7.99 5.86 3.94
N ARG A 24 7.31 5.76 5.09
CA ARG A 24 7.83 5.08 6.28
C ARG A 24 7.95 3.56 6.09
N ALA A 25 7.32 2.99 5.06
CA ALA A 25 7.44 1.57 4.74
C ALA A 25 8.88 1.15 4.39
N LYS A 26 9.76 2.10 4.01
CA LYS A 26 11.19 1.86 3.82
C LYS A 26 11.90 1.38 5.10
N ASP A 27 11.36 1.76 6.26
CA ASP A 27 11.93 1.48 7.57
C ASP A 27 11.38 0.17 8.19
N LEU A 28 10.42 -0.48 7.51
CA LEU A 28 9.89 -1.77 7.95
C LEU A 28 10.93 -2.87 7.78
N THR A 29 11.07 -3.70 8.81
CA THR A 29 11.82 -4.94 8.71
C THR A 29 11.10 -5.94 7.80
N HIS A 30 11.83 -6.95 7.32
CA HIS A 30 11.24 -8.03 6.52
C HIS A 30 10.05 -8.70 7.26
N ALA A 31 10.20 -8.99 8.55
CA ALA A 31 9.15 -9.61 9.36
C ALA A 31 7.88 -8.74 9.43
N GLU A 32 8.04 -7.41 9.57
CA GLU A 32 6.90 -6.49 9.63
C GLU A 32 6.21 -6.34 8.27
N LYS A 33 6.98 -6.35 7.16
CA LYS A 33 6.41 -6.40 5.81
C LYS A 33 5.56 -7.67 5.60
N ILE A 34 6.04 -8.82 6.05
CA ILE A 34 5.29 -10.10 6.00
C ILE A 34 4.04 -10.06 6.89
N GLU A 35 4.15 -9.52 8.11
CA GLU A 35 3.02 -9.36 9.03
C GLU A 35 1.88 -8.55 8.41
N ILE A 36 2.21 -7.45 7.71
CA ILE A 36 1.23 -6.63 6.98
C ILE A 36 0.56 -7.44 5.86
N ILE A 37 1.34 -8.17 5.04
CA ILE A 37 0.80 -9.00 3.96
C ILE A 37 -0.19 -10.03 4.52
N LEU A 38 0.21 -10.81 5.51
CA LEU A 38 -0.62 -11.90 6.06
C LEU A 38 -1.95 -11.40 6.62
N GLU A 39 -1.98 -10.25 7.29
CA GLU A 39 -3.23 -9.72 7.84
C GLU A 39 -4.12 -9.05 6.78
N LEU A 40 -3.52 -8.49 5.73
CA LEU A 40 -4.28 -7.97 4.60
C LEU A 40 -4.82 -9.09 3.71
N GLU A 41 -4.10 -10.19 3.55
CA GLU A 41 -4.58 -11.40 2.87
C GLU A 41 -5.84 -11.97 3.49
N ARG A 42 -5.88 -12.02 4.83
CA ARG A 42 -7.04 -12.54 5.57
C ARG A 42 -8.27 -11.65 5.48
N SER A 43 -8.08 -10.35 5.23
CA SER A 43 -9.15 -9.35 5.29
C SER A 43 -9.63 -8.88 3.92
N ILE A 44 -8.76 -8.90 2.91
CA ILE A 44 -9.08 -8.48 1.54
C ILE A 44 -9.37 -9.72 0.70
N LYS A 45 -10.65 -9.97 0.40
CA LYS A 45 -11.10 -11.16 -0.35
C LYS A 45 -10.39 -11.36 -1.71
N GLN A 46 -9.92 -10.30 -2.36
CA GLN A 46 -9.22 -10.39 -3.65
C GLN A 46 -7.75 -10.82 -3.52
N ALA A 47 -7.20 -10.84 -2.31
CA ALA A 47 -5.79 -11.10 -2.06
C ALA A 47 -5.41 -12.59 -2.19
N THR A 48 -6.33 -13.50 -1.87
CA THR A 48 -6.07 -14.96 -1.81
C THR A 48 -5.70 -15.63 -3.13
N GLU A 49 -5.83 -14.93 -4.26
CA GLU A 49 -5.53 -15.46 -5.60
C GLU A 49 -4.53 -14.58 -6.36
N LYS A 50 -3.91 -13.59 -5.70
CA LYS A 50 -3.04 -12.59 -6.34
C LYS A 50 -1.66 -12.58 -5.73
N HIS A 51 -0.66 -12.19 -6.53
CA HIS A 51 0.66 -11.84 -6.02
C HIS A 51 0.57 -10.50 -5.31
N ILE A 52 1.04 -10.47 -4.06
CA ILE A 52 0.93 -9.29 -3.21
C ILE A 52 2.24 -8.53 -3.18
N TYR A 53 2.10 -7.23 -3.40
CA TYR A 53 3.19 -6.30 -3.41
C TYR A 53 2.90 -5.17 -2.41
N LEU A 54 3.93 -4.75 -1.68
CA LEU A 54 3.93 -3.51 -0.93
C LEU A 54 4.55 -2.41 -1.81
N VAL A 55 3.94 -1.23 -1.82
CA VAL A 55 4.37 -0.10 -2.65
C VAL A 55 4.47 1.17 -1.82
N TRP A 56 5.58 1.89 -1.92
CA TRP A 56 5.78 3.18 -1.28
C TRP A 56 6.70 4.09 -2.08
N GLY A 57 6.55 5.40 -1.93
CA GLY A 57 7.49 6.41 -2.44
C GLY A 57 8.51 6.87 -1.39
N ASP A 58 9.30 7.90 -1.70
CA ASP A 58 10.28 8.46 -0.76
C ASP A 58 9.71 9.55 0.18
N GLY A 59 8.44 9.92 -0.05
CA GLY A 59 7.71 10.94 0.72
C GLY A 59 7.65 12.30 0.03
N ARG A 60 8.27 12.44 -1.14
CA ARG A 60 8.17 13.63 -1.99
C ARG A 60 7.11 13.43 -3.06
N SER A 61 6.55 14.54 -3.53
CA SER A 61 5.81 14.53 -4.80
C SER A 61 6.77 14.16 -5.92
N GLU A 62 6.25 13.49 -6.94
CA GLU A 62 7.03 13.13 -8.13
C GLU A 62 8.21 12.18 -7.86
N SER A 63 8.11 11.34 -6.82
CA SER A 63 9.13 10.36 -6.50
C SER A 63 8.93 9.05 -7.26
N ASP A 64 10.02 8.32 -7.48
CA ASP A 64 9.95 6.91 -7.86
C ASP A 64 9.25 6.09 -6.76
N LEU A 65 8.69 4.95 -7.15
CA LEU A 65 8.06 4.01 -6.23
C LEU A 65 8.91 2.76 -6.06
N THR A 66 9.07 2.33 -4.82
CA THR A 66 9.59 1.01 -4.49
C THR A 66 8.43 0.02 -4.44
N ILE A 67 8.59 -1.09 -5.13
CA ILE A 67 7.72 -2.26 -5.09
C ILE A 67 8.49 -3.41 -4.45
N TRP A 68 7.90 -4.02 -3.44
CA TRP A 68 8.47 -5.17 -2.75
C TRP A 68 7.45 -6.31 -2.66
N SER A 69 7.89 -7.56 -2.81
CA SER A 69 7.11 -8.74 -2.44
C SER A 69 7.98 -9.73 -1.71
N GLU A 70 7.38 -10.73 -1.06
CA GLU A 70 8.14 -11.82 -0.43
C GLU A 70 8.99 -12.59 -1.46
N SER A 71 8.45 -12.80 -2.66
CA SER A 71 9.06 -13.61 -3.72
C SER A 71 10.04 -12.85 -4.60
N SER A 72 10.16 -11.52 -4.47
CA SER A 72 10.96 -10.69 -5.36
C SER A 72 11.73 -9.61 -4.62
N THR A 73 12.96 -9.36 -5.07
CA THR A 73 13.76 -8.22 -4.61
C THR A 73 13.04 -6.89 -4.87
N GLU A 74 13.38 -5.86 -4.09
CA GLU A 74 12.86 -4.51 -4.29
C GLU A 74 13.07 -4.05 -5.75
N LYS A 75 11.99 -3.59 -6.37
CA LYS A 75 11.98 -3.03 -7.72
C LYS A 75 11.60 -1.56 -7.66
N ILE A 76 12.26 -0.74 -8.46
CA ILE A 76 11.95 0.68 -8.59
C ILE A 76 11.08 0.89 -9.84
N VAL A 77 9.99 1.64 -9.69
CA VAL A 77 9.15 2.17 -10.78
C VAL A 77 9.41 3.67 -10.89
N PRO A 78 10.06 4.13 -11.97
CA PRO A 78 10.32 5.55 -12.18
C PRO A 78 9.04 6.39 -12.19
N PHE A 79 9.07 7.60 -11.62
CA PHE A 79 7.91 8.49 -11.51
C PHE A 79 7.15 8.64 -12.84
N ASN A 80 7.87 8.95 -13.90
CA ASN A 80 7.34 9.15 -15.25
C ASN A 80 6.67 7.92 -15.88
N SER A 81 6.80 6.75 -15.25
CA SER A 81 6.22 5.47 -15.71
C SER A 81 5.08 4.97 -14.83
N ILE A 82 4.82 5.58 -13.66
CA ILE A 82 3.81 5.12 -12.68
C ILE A 82 2.43 5.00 -13.32
N SER A 83 1.99 6.04 -14.03
CA SER A 83 0.67 6.07 -14.68
C SER A 83 0.52 4.95 -15.71
N GLN A 84 1.57 4.68 -16.50
CA GLN A 84 1.57 3.57 -17.45
C GLN A 84 1.60 2.21 -16.74
N PHE A 85 2.43 2.08 -15.70
CA PHE A 85 2.62 0.84 -14.95
C PHE A 85 1.31 0.39 -14.28
N PHE A 86 0.61 1.31 -13.63
CA PHE A 86 -0.65 1.04 -12.94
C PHE A 86 -1.90 1.33 -13.77
N GLY A 87 -1.78 1.76 -15.03
CA GLY A 87 -2.91 2.25 -15.84
C GLY A 87 -4.03 1.24 -16.09
N LYS A 88 -3.78 -0.06 -15.90
CA LYS A 88 -4.79 -1.14 -15.97
C LYS A 88 -5.27 -1.62 -14.61
N CYS A 89 -4.71 -1.10 -13.53
CA CYS A 89 -5.08 -1.48 -12.18
C CYS A 89 -6.35 -0.74 -11.73
N LYS A 90 -7.16 -1.42 -10.93
CA LYS A 90 -8.32 -0.84 -10.25
C LYS A 90 -7.90 -0.34 -8.88
N PHE A 91 -8.16 0.93 -8.61
CA PHE A 91 -8.01 1.52 -7.29
C PHE A 91 -9.16 1.11 -6.38
N ALA A 92 -8.85 0.70 -5.16
CA ALA A 92 -9.84 0.34 -4.15
C ALA A 92 -9.39 0.77 -2.76
N GLN A 93 -10.38 1.10 -1.93
CA GLN A 93 -10.21 1.37 -0.52
C GLN A 93 -10.81 0.22 0.28
N HIS A 94 -10.10 -0.23 1.30
CA HIS A 94 -10.59 -1.22 2.25
C HIS A 94 -10.41 -0.70 3.67
N GLN A 95 -11.21 -1.23 4.59
CA GLN A 95 -11.03 -0.96 6.00
C GLN A 95 -9.75 -1.63 6.49
N LEU A 96 -8.93 -0.92 7.26
CA LEU A 96 -7.74 -1.51 7.86
C LEU A 96 -8.14 -2.58 8.90
N PRO A 97 -7.51 -3.76 8.90
CA PRO A 97 -7.76 -4.80 9.90
C PRO A 97 -7.50 -4.32 11.32
N ASP A 98 -8.33 -4.75 12.26
CA ASP A 98 -8.26 -4.34 13.67
C ASP A 98 -6.90 -4.63 14.31
N TYR A 99 -6.25 -5.71 13.88
CA TYR A 99 -4.91 -6.06 14.34
C TYR A 99 -3.89 -4.98 13.94
N LEU A 100 -3.86 -4.62 12.66
CA LEU A 100 -2.93 -3.61 12.13
C LEU A 100 -3.25 -2.22 12.69
N TYR A 101 -4.54 -1.89 12.85
CA TYR A 101 -4.98 -0.66 13.50
C TYR A 101 -4.44 -0.57 14.94
N LYS A 102 -4.59 -1.61 15.76
CA LYS A 102 -4.05 -1.65 17.13
C LYS A 102 -2.52 -1.63 17.17
N LYS A 103 -1.87 -2.21 16.16
CA LYS A 103 -0.41 -2.15 16.01
C LYS A 103 0.07 -0.72 15.79
N MET A 104 -0.62 0.08 14.96
CA MET A 104 -0.28 1.50 14.78
C MET A 104 -0.29 2.28 16.09
N ASP A 105 -1.25 2.01 16.98
CA ASP A 105 -1.38 2.69 18.28
C ASP A 105 -0.25 2.33 19.26
N THR A 106 0.36 1.16 19.10
CA THR A 106 1.34 0.60 20.05
C THR A 106 2.77 0.59 19.52
N HIS A 107 2.95 0.64 18.21
CA HIS A 107 4.22 0.46 17.51
C HIS A 107 4.35 1.51 16.40
N PRO A 108 5.13 2.59 16.63
CA PRO A 108 5.26 3.71 15.69
C PRO A 108 5.71 3.33 14.27
N GLN A 109 6.41 2.20 14.12
CA GLN A 109 6.86 1.72 12.82
C GLN A 109 5.73 1.16 11.94
N PHE A 110 4.57 0.86 12.51
CA PHE A 110 3.37 0.47 11.75
C PHE A 110 2.55 1.66 11.26
N ILE A 111 2.96 2.90 11.53
CA ILE A 111 2.35 4.11 10.96
C ILE A 111 2.76 4.23 9.48
N VAL A 112 2.28 3.29 8.67
CA VAL A 112 2.61 3.14 7.25
C VAL A 112 1.39 3.17 6.35
N PHE A 113 0.18 3.32 6.91
CA PHE A 113 -1.08 3.40 6.17
C PHE A 113 -1.49 4.88 6.04
N PRO A 114 -1.30 5.51 4.87
CA PRO A 114 -1.56 6.93 4.67
C PRO A 114 -3.02 7.19 4.30
N ASP A 115 -3.43 8.47 4.35
CA ASP A 115 -4.73 8.90 3.87
C ASP A 115 -4.77 9.01 2.32
N GLU A 116 -5.98 9.04 1.77
CA GLU A 116 -6.23 9.10 0.32
C GLU A 116 -5.48 10.23 -0.41
N PRO A 117 -5.41 11.48 0.09
CA PRO A 117 -4.72 12.56 -0.62
C PRO A 117 -3.24 12.28 -0.86
N TYR A 118 -2.58 11.61 0.09
CA TYR A 118 -1.19 11.20 -0.05
C TYR A 118 -1.05 10.15 -1.16
N ILE A 119 -1.94 9.16 -1.18
CA ILE A 119 -1.95 8.10 -2.18
C ILE A 119 -2.18 8.64 -3.59
N LEU A 120 -3.16 9.54 -3.76
CA LEU A 120 -3.43 10.14 -5.07
C LEU A 120 -2.23 10.97 -5.56
N SER A 121 -1.59 11.73 -4.66
CA SER A 121 -0.36 12.46 -4.98
C SER A 121 0.80 11.53 -5.34
N MET A 122 0.92 10.38 -4.66
CA MET A 122 1.96 9.39 -4.91
C MET A 122 1.78 8.69 -6.27
N LEU A 123 0.53 8.47 -6.69
CA LEU A 123 0.20 7.77 -7.93
C LEU A 123 0.10 8.68 -9.16
N ASP A 124 0.33 9.99 -9.00
CA ASP A 124 0.06 11.01 -10.03
C ASP A 124 -1.38 10.91 -10.58
N MET A 125 -2.34 10.60 -9.69
CA MET A 125 -3.74 10.49 -10.05
C MET A 125 -4.47 11.80 -9.74
N PRO A 126 -5.37 12.28 -10.62
CA PRO A 126 -6.11 13.50 -10.38
C PRO A 126 -6.99 13.37 -9.13
N GLN A 127 -6.89 14.33 -8.21
CA GLN A 127 -7.79 14.42 -7.08
C GLN A 127 -9.20 14.71 -7.59
N ARG A 128 -10.16 13.82 -7.30
CA ARG A 128 -11.56 14.06 -7.61
C ARG A 128 -12.12 15.00 -6.54
N TYR A 129 -12.26 16.28 -6.88
CA TYR A 129 -12.98 17.30 -6.11
C TYR A 129 -14.49 17.18 -6.31
#